data_AF-A0A267AS55-F1
#
_entry.id   AF-A0A267AS55-F1
#
_cell.length_a   1.000
_cell.length_b   1.000
_cell.length_c   1.000
_cell.angle_alpha   90.00
_cell.angle_beta   90.00
_cell.angle_gamma   90.00
#
_symmetry.space_group_name_H-M   'P 1'
#
loop_
_entity.id
_entity.type
_entity.pdbx_description
1 polymer ?
#
loop_
_entity_poly.entity_id
_entity_poly.type
_entity_poly.pdbx_seq_one_letter_code
_entity_poly.pdbx_strand_id
1 'polypeptide(L)'
;MNTQAVNIAVVEGKTITSTTELRSNPQGKPAVIKAIPNGKYILAEGENGVAPENITIKRVGKNLHIALEGTDPDQPQVIIEDFFDNQGQLVGVAEDGTYHEYICSDADQDHSAAFLMDGESSPQVLGADKLSGFDGLIAGSGIGWFWPALLGLAGLGLAGALLGA
;
A
#
# COMPACT_ATOMS: atom_id res chain seq x y z
N MET A 1 -8.10 -6.26 -21.22
CA MET A 1 -7.84 -5.44 -20.01
C MET A 1 -6.44 -5.79 -19.57
N ASN A 2 -5.52 -4.81 -19.58
CA ASN A 2 -4.18 -5.01 -19.02
C ASN A 2 -4.37 -5.07 -17.50
N THR A 3 -4.42 -6.25 -16.91
CA THR A 3 -4.38 -6.39 -15.46
C THR A 3 -2.92 -6.37 -15.05
N GLN A 4 -2.35 -5.18 -14.88
CA GLN A 4 -1.05 -5.08 -14.26
C GLN A 4 -1.20 -5.50 -12.79
N ALA A 5 -0.19 -6.22 -12.28
CA ALA A 5 -0.25 -6.71 -10.91
C ALA A 5 -0.07 -5.53 -9.95
N VAL A 6 -1.00 -5.36 -9.02
CA VAL A 6 -0.82 -4.44 -7.89
C VAL A 6 0.04 -5.15 -6.85
N ASN A 7 0.95 -4.43 -6.22
CA ASN A 7 1.79 -4.91 -5.13
C ASN A 7 1.60 -4.02 -3.92
N ILE A 8 1.86 -4.57 -2.74
CA ILE A 8 1.95 -3.83 -1.49
C ILE A 8 3.31 -4.05 -0.83
N ALA A 9 3.97 -2.96 -0.44
CA ALA A 9 5.21 -2.98 0.31
C ALA A 9 4.96 -2.52 1.75
N VAL A 10 5.58 -3.20 2.71
CA VAL A 10 5.58 -2.81 4.14
C VAL A 10 6.90 -2.12 4.43
N VAL A 11 6.84 -0.91 4.96
CA VAL A 11 8.02 -0.10 5.28
C VAL A 11 8.08 0.24 6.75
N GLU A 12 9.21 -0.07 7.37
CA GLU A 12 9.60 0.31 8.73
C GLU A 12 10.67 1.40 8.65
N GLY A 13 10.31 2.64 8.99
CA GLY A 13 11.20 3.79 8.81
C GLY A 13 11.55 4.00 7.34
N LYS A 14 12.76 3.59 6.93
CA LYS A 14 13.23 3.61 5.53
C LYS A 14 13.40 2.23 4.91
N THR A 15 13.17 1.17 5.69
CA THR A 15 13.45 -0.20 5.27
C THR A 15 12.19 -0.86 4.76
N ILE A 16 12.20 -1.34 3.52
CA ILE A 16 11.17 -2.23 3.00
C ILE A 16 11.38 -3.60 3.65
N THR A 17 10.43 -4.03 4.48
CA THR A 17 10.53 -5.25 5.29
C THR A 17 9.79 -6.43 4.67
N SER A 18 8.79 -6.16 3.81
CA SER A 18 8.03 -7.18 3.09
C SER A 18 7.41 -6.59 1.82
N THR A 19 7.22 -7.43 0.81
CA THR A 19 6.46 -7.10 -0.41
C THR A 19 5.55 -8.26 -0.77
N THR A 20 4.32 -7.96 -1.16
CA THR A 20 3.32 -8.96 -1.54
C THR A 20 2.64 -8.55 -2.83
N GLU A 21 2.60 -9.46 -3.82
CA GLU A 21 1.80 -9.27 -5.03
C GLU A 21 0.32 -9.52 -4.71
N LEU A 22 -0.53 -8.59 -5.12
CA LEU A 22 -1.97 -8.62 -4.96
C LEU A 22 -2.58 -9.17 -6.24
N ARG A 23 -3.31 -10.28 -6.11
CA ARG A 23 -4.04 -10.83 -7.24
C ARG A 23 -5.38 -10.11 -7.33
N SER A 24 -5.63 -9.46 -8.46
CA SER A 24 -6.91 -8.79 -8.75
C SER A 24 -8.05 -9.77 -9.10
N ASN A 25 -7.92 -11.07 -8.76
CA ASN A 25 -8.94 -12.06 -9.08
C ASN A 25 -9.99 -12.15 -7.94
N PRO A 26 -11.30 -12.02 -8.23
CA PRO A 26 -12.36 -12.09 -7.20
C PRO A 26 -12.43 -13.42 -6.43
N GLN A 27 -11.77 -14.47 -6.94
CA GLN A 27 -11.76 -15.81 -6.32
C GLN A 27 -10.46 -16.10 -5.54
N GLY A 28 -9.51 -15.15 -5.51
CA GLY A 28 -8.26 -15.29 -4.77
C GLY A 28 -8.49 -15.12 -3.27
N LYS A 29 -7.74 -15.86 -2.45
CA LYS A 29 -7.64 -15.52 -1.03
C LYS A 29 -6.94 -14.16 -0.90
N PRO A 30 -7.39 -13.27 0.03
CA PRO A 30 -6.69 -12.02 0.28
C PRO A 30 -5.24 -12.27 0.67
N ALA A 31 -4.36 -11.36 0.29
CA ALA A 31 -3.06 -11.23 0.93
C ALA A 31 -3.28 -10.80 2.39
N VAL A 32 -2.65 -11.50 3.34
CA VAL A 32 -2.74 -11.17 4.76
C VAL A 32 -1.37 -10.69 5.23
N ILE A 33 -1.34 -9.49 5.80
CA ILE A 33 -0.13 -8.80 6.24
C ILE A 33 -0.30 -8.43 7.71
N LYS A 34 0.70 -8.72 8.53
CA LYS A 34 0.70 -8.27 9.91
C LYS A 34 1.15 -6.81 9.99
N ALA A 35 0.37 -5.95 10.66
CA ALA A 35 0.81 -4.58 10.87
C ALA A 35 2.05 -4.52 11.77
N ILE A 36 2.93 -3.58 11.46
CA ILE A 36 4.06 -3.19 12.30
C ILE A 36 3.84 -1.78 12.87
N PRO A 37 4.42 -1.44 14.04
CA PRO A 37 4.26 -0.12 14.66
C PRO A 37 4.70 1.01 13.72
N ASN A 38 3.81 1.96 13.46
CA ASN A 38 4.01 3.09 12.54
C ASN A 38 4.40 2.66 11.12
N GLY A 39 3.96 1.47 10.69
CA GLY A 39 4.24 0.94 9.37
C GLY A 39 3.60 1.76 8.26
N LYS A 40 4.32 1.93 7.16
CA LYS A 40 3.78 2.49 5.91
C LYS A 40 3.49 1.33 4.95
N TYR A 41 2.28 1.30 4.40
CA TYR A 41 1.82 0.26 3.49
C TYR A 41 1.62 0.88 2.12
N ILE A 42 2.56 0.62 1.21
CA ILE A 42 2.66 1.31 -0.07
C ILE A 42 2.09 0.43 -1.17
N LEU A 43 1.01 0.87 -1.82
CA LEU A 43 0.46 0.25 -3.03
C LEU A 43 1.18 0.78 -4.28
N ALA A 44 1.40 -0.09 -5.24
CA ALA A 44 2.03 0.21 -6.52
C ALA A 44 1.59 -0.81 -7.59
N GLU A 45 1.22 -0.37 -8.79
CA GLU A 45 0.79 -1.24 -9.89
C GLU A 45 1.83 -1.31 -11.01
N GLY A 46 2.07 -2.52 -11.50
CA GLY A 46 2.84 -2.73 -12.71
C GLY A 46 4.33 -2.38 -12.60
N GLU A 47 4.98 -2.21 -13.75
CA GLU A 47 6.42 -1.88 -13.82
C GLU A 47 6.71 -0.42 -13.50
N ASN A 48 5.75 0.47 -13.74
CA ASN A 48 5.89 1.91 -13.48
C ASN A 48 5.64 2.27 -12.02
N GLY A 49 5.08 1.34 -11.22
CA GLY A 49 4.83 1.52 -9.80
C GLY A 49 3.66 2.44 -9.47
N VAL A 50 2.95 2.98 -10.45
CA VAL A 50 1.79 3.88 -10.23
C VAL A 50 0.70 3.10 -9.50
N ALA A 51 0.24 3.59 -8.36
CA ALA A 51 -0.75 2.91 -7.56
C ALA A 51 -2.16 3.04 -8.18
N PRO A 52 -3.11 2.17 -7.80
CA PRO A 52 -4.51 2.39 -8.11
C PRO A 52 -4.98 3.74 -7.57
N GLU A 53 -5.55 4.58 -8.41
CA GLU A 53 -6.05 5.91 -8.02
C GLU A 53 -7.20 5.83 -7.02
N ASN A 54 -8.04 4.78 -7.14
CA ASN A 54 -9.19 4.56 -6.26
C ASN A 54 -9.10 3.18 -5.59
N ILE A 55 -9.43 3.14 -4.31
CA ILE A 55 -9.61 1.90 -3.55
C ILE A 55 -10.83 2.04 -2.65
N THR A 56 -11.31 0.92 -2.11
CA THR A 56 -12.28 0.94 -1.01
C THR A 56 -11.65 0.26 0.20
N ILE A 57 -11.74 0.91 1.36
CA ILE A 57 -11.30 0.32 2.62
C ILE A 57 -12.48 -0.04 3.50
N LYS A 58 -12.30 -1.04 4.37
CA LYS A 58 -13.27 -1.41 5.40
C LYS A 58 -12.56 -1.78 6.68
N ARG A 59 -13.06 -1.31 7.82
CA ARG A 59 -12.55 -1.76 9.12
C ARG A 59 -13.30 -3.00 9.57
N VAL A 60 -12.54 -4.02 9.98
CA VAL A 60 -13.08 -5.23 10.60
C VAL A 60 -12.32 -5.51 11.89
N GLY A 61 -12.90 -5.10 13.01
CA GLY A 61 -12.26 -5.11 14.32
C GLY A 61 -11.01 -4.22 14.33
N LYS A 62 -9.83 -4.85 14.37
CA LYS A 62 -8.53 -4.17 14.35
C LYS A 62 -7.88 -4.15 12.97
N ASN A 63 -8.51 -4.79 11.99
CA ASN A 63 -7.92 -5.01 10.67
C ASN A 63 -8.41 -3.95 9.68
N LEU A 64 -7.54 -3.58 8.76
CA LEU A 64 -7.90 -2.80 7.59
C LEU A 64 -8.02 -3.75 6.39
N HIS A 65 -9.21 -3.83 5.81
CA HIS A 65 -9.47 -4.55 4.57
C HIS A 65 -9.39 -3.56 3.42
N ILE A 66 -8.74 -3.96 2.32
CA ILE A 66 -8.54 -3.11 1.14
C ILE A 66 -9.03 -3.87 -0.09
N ALA A 67 -9.97 -3.25 -0.80
CA ALA A 67 -10.45 -3.66 -2.10
C ALA A 67 -9.96 -2.70 -3.18
N LEU A 68 -9.39 -3.26 -4.26
CA LEU A 68 -8.90 -2.53 -5.42
C LEU A 68 -10.07 -2.04 -6.28
N GLU A 69 -9.81 -1.05 -7.13
CA GLU A 69 -10.83 -0.51 -8.03
C GLU A 69 -11.53 -1.61 -8.86
N GLY A 70 -12.87 -1.54 -8.91
CA GLY A 70 -13.68 -2.50 -9.65
C GLY A 70 -13.83 -3.88 -9.00
N THR A 71 -13.36 -4.07 -7.76
CA THR A 71 -13.54 -5.32 -6.99
C THR A 71 -14.60 -5.17 -5.89
N ASP A 72 -15.09 -6.30 -5.37
CA ASP A 72 -16.08 -6.34 -4.29
C ASP A 72 -15.44 -5.98 -2.93
N PRO A 73 -15.88 -4.91 -2.23
CA PRO A 73 -15.35 -4.52 -0.91
C PRO A 73 -15.50 -5.57 0.18
N ASP A 74 -16.47 -6.49 0.07
CA ASP A 74 -16.61 -7.61 1.00
C ASP A 74 -15.68 -8.79 0.66
N GLN A 75 -14.96 -8.71 -0.47
CA GLN A 75 -13.92 -9.65 -0.91
C GLN A 75 -12.60 -8.90 -1.14
N PRO A 76 -11.95 -8.41 -0.06
CA PRO A 76 -10.75 -7.59 -0.18
C PRO A 76 -9.60 -8.36 -0.83
N GLN A 77 -8.71 -7.66 -1.51
CA GLN A 77 -7.45 -8.23 -1.99
C GLN A 77 -6.36 -8.20 -0.92
N VAL A 78 -6.47 -7.33 0.07
CA VAL A 78 -5.53 -7.23 1.20
C VAL A 78 -6.26 -7.11 2.52
N ILE A 79 -5.74 -7.80 3.52
CA ILE A 79 -6.06 -7.60 4.93
C ILE A 79 -4.76 -7.22 5.63
N ILE A 80 -4.72 -6.03 6.22
CA ILE A 80 -3.67 -5.63 7.15
C ILE A 80 -4.18 -5.85 8.57
N GLU A 81 -3.68 -6.89 9.22
CA GLU A 81 -4.07 -7.26 10.57
C GLU A 81 -3.52 -6.28 11.60
N ASP A 82 -4.33 -5.94 12.61
CA ASP A 82 -3.99 -5.00 13.69
C ASP A 82 -3.56 -3.59 13.21
N PHE A 83 -3.97 -3.18 12.01
CA PHE A 83 -3.68 -1.85 11.46
C PHE A 83 -4.01 -0.71 12.43
N PHE A 84 -5.21 -0.77 13.03
CA PHE A 84 -5.71 0.29 13.92
C PHE A 84 -5.03 0.33 15.28
N ASP A 85 -4.37 -0.76 15.69
CA ASP A 85 -3.57 -0.81 16.93
C ASP A 85 -2.12 -0.31 16.70
N ASN A 86 -1.68 -0.19 15.45
CA ASN A 86 -0.30 0.07 15.08
C ASN A 86 -0.06 1.43 14.41
N GLN A 87 -1.08 2.30 14.34
CA GLN A 87 -0.96 3.64 13.71
C GLN A 87 -0.39 3.55 12.27
N GLY A 88 -0.92 2.61 11.48
CA GLY A 88 -0.49 2.40 10.11
C GLY A 88 -0.84 3.58 9.19
N GLN A 89 -0.03 3.78 8.15
CA GLN A 89 -0.30 4.75 7.08
C GLN A 89 -0.46 4.03 5.75
N LEU A 90 -1.55 4.32 5.01
CA LEU A 90 -1.80 3.74 3.69
C LEU A 90 -1.36 4.73 2.60
N VAL A 91 -0.51 4.28 1.69
CA VAL A 91 0.25 5.13 0.77
C VAL A 91 0.17 4.57 -0.65
N GLY A 92 0.13 5.44 -1.64
CA GLY A 92 0.30 5.08 -3.05
C GLY A 92 1.41 5.91 -3.71
N VAL A 93 1.87 5.45 -4.85
CA VAL A 93 2.82 6.16 -5.73
C VAL A 93 2.03 6.75 -6.90
N ALA A 94 2.10 8.06 -7.13
CA ALA A 94 1.43 8.71 -8.26
C ALA A 94 2.19 8.53 -9.58
N GLU A 95 1.61 8.99 -10.69
CA GLU A 95 2.23 8.92 -12.04
C GLU A 95 3.60 9.62 -12.14
N ASP A 96 3.84 10.63 -11.30
CA ASP A 96 5.12 11.34 -11.21
C ASP A 96 6.15 10.65 -10.29
N GLY A 97 5.79 9.47 -9.77
CA GLY A 97 6.58 8.68 -8.85
C GLY A 97 6.56 9.18 -7.41
N THR A 98 5.87 10.27 -7.09
CA THR A 98 5.85 10.77 -5.72
C THR A 98 4.87 9.99 -4.85
N TYR A 99 5.15 9.90 -3.55
CA TYR A 99 4.31 9.17 -2.61
C TYR A 99 3.21 10.08 -2.07
N HIS A 100 1.99 9.56 -1.99
CA HIS A 100 0.82 10.27 -1.48
C HIS A 100 0.03 9.36 -0.56
N GLU A 101 -0.65 9.96 0.40
CA GLU A 101 -1.55 9.22 1.29
C GLU A 101 -2.87 8.93 0.58
N TYR A 102 -3.44 7.75 0.82
CA TYR A 102 -4.83 7.51 0.47
C TYR A 102 -5.74 8.24 1.45
N ILE A 103 -6.63 9.09 0.92
CA ILE A 103 -7.57 9.90 1.71
C ILE A 103 -9.01 9.57 1.33
N CYS A 104 -9.94 9.77 2.26
CA CYS A 104 -11.37 9.62 2.05
C CYS A 104 -11.86 10.49 0.87
N SER A 105 -12.60 9.90 -0.06
CA SER A 105 -13.05 10.61 -1.28
C SER A 105 -14.09 11.70 -1.01
N ASP A 106 -14.78 11.63 0.12
CA ASP A 106 -15.84 12.54 0.55
C ASP A 106 -15.34 13.69 1.44
N ALA A 107 -14.03 13.76 1.69
CA ALA A 107 -13.37 14.71 2.57
C ALA A 107 -13.81 14.65 4.05
N ASP A 108 -14.44 13.55 4.49
CA ASP A 108 -14.72 13.30 5.90
C ASP A 108 -13.56 12.54 6.55
N GLN A 109 -12.81 13.20 7.44
CA GLN A 109 -11.62 12.61 8.07
C GLN A 109 -11.92 11.34 8.87
N ASP A 110 -13.13 11.21 9.41
CA ASP A 110 -13.57 10.00 10.13
C ASP A 110 -13.68 8.79 9.20
N HIS A 111 -13.70 9.01 7.88
CA HIS A 111 -13.71 7.98 6.84
C HIS A 111 -12.30 7.65 6.29
N SER A 112 -11.24 8.27 6.81
CA SER A 112 -9.87 7.93 6.43
C SER A 112 -9.38 6.63 7.06
N ALA A 113 -8.36 6.00 6.48
CA ALA A 113 -7.79 4.76 7.00
C ALA A 113 -7.38 4.83 8.49
N ALA A 114 -6.90 5.98 8.96
CA ALA A 114 -6.44 6.15 10.34
C ALA A 114 -7.59 6.20 11.37
N PHE A 115 -8.77 6.68 10.98
CA PHE A 115 -9.87 7.01 11.90
C PHE A 115 -11.15 6.21 11.67
N LEU A 116 -11.22 5.41 10.60
CA LEU A 116 -12.40 4.64 10.23
C LEU A 116 -12.99 3.86 11.41
N MET A 117 -14.30 4.01 11.64
CA MET A 117 -15.01 3.30 12.70
C MET A 117 -15.18 1.82 12.35
N ASP A 118 -15.31 0.98 13.37
CA ASP A 118 -15.46 -0.47 13.15
C ASP A 118 -16.74 -0.81 12.40
N GLY A 119 -16.62 -1.69 11.39
CA GLY A 119 -17.71 -2.07 10.50
C GLY A 119 -17.95 -1.13 9.31
N GLU A 120 -17.37 0.07 9.33
CA GLU A 120 -17.53 1.06 8.26
C GLU A 120 -16.67 0.74 7.04
N SER A 121 -17.18 1.14 5.87
CA SER A 121 -16.50 1.06 4.59
C SER A 121 -16.43 2.45 3.97
N SER A 122 -15.28 2.81 3.40
CA SER A 122 -15.09 4.12 2.77
C SER A 122 -14.29 4.02 1.47
N PRO A 123 -14.74 4.69 0.38
CA PRO A 123 -13.91 4.91 -0.79
C PRO A 123 -12.75 5.86 -0.48
N GLN A 124 -11.56 5.53 -0.96
CA GLN A 124 -10.37 6.38 -0.86
C GLN A 124 -9.83 6.70 -2.24
N VAL A 125 -9.23 7.88 -2.35
CA VAL A 125 -8.50 8.34 -3.52
C VAL A 125 -7.05 8.63 -3.13
N LEU A 126 -6.15 8.60 -4.11
CA LEU A 126 -4.79 9.08 -3.90
C LEU A 126 -4.82 10.61 -3.66
N GLY A 127 -4.28 11.04 -2.52
CA GLY A 127 -4.22 12.45 -2.17
C GLY A 127 -3.34 13.26 -3.11
N ALA A 128 -3.54 14.58 -3.13
CA ALA A 128 -2.73 15.48 -3.97
C ALA A 128 -1.41 15.92 -3.30
N ASP A 129 -1.33 15.79 -1.97
CA ASP A 129 -0.21 16.26 -1.18
C ASP A 129 0.91 15.23 -1.13
N LYS A 130 2.05 15.60 -1.72
CA LYS A 130 3.27 14.79 -1.69
C LYS A 130 3.73 14.55 -0.25
N LEU A 131 3.87 13.28 0.10
CA LEU A 131 4.50 12.86 1.34
C LEU A 131 6.03 12.99 1.27
N SER A 132 6.61 13.40 2.40
CA SER A 132 8.06 13.42 2.60
C SER A 132 8.53 12.19 3.39
N GLY A 133 9.85 11.93 3.37
CA GLY A 133 10.45 10.84 4.15
C GLY A 133 10.43 9.47 3.47
N PHE A 134 9.99 9.40 2.22
CA PHE A 134 10.05 8.19 1.37
C PHE A 134 11.24 8.21 0.39
N ASP A 135 12.06 9.27 0.41
CA ASP A 135 13.27 9.32 -0.40
C ASP A 135 14.33 8.34 0.14
N GLY A 136 14.90 7.53 -0.75
CA GLY A 136 15.97 6.59 -0.44
C GLY A 136 15.53 5.44 0.46
N LEU A 137 14.35 4.86 0.19
CA LEU A 137 13.99 3.57 0.78
C LEU A 137 15.09 2.53 0.48
N ILE A 138 15.29 1.60 1.41
CA ILE A 138 16.27 0.52 1.27
C ILE A 138 15.56 -0.83 1.39
N ALA A 139 15.98 -1.81 0.60
CA ALA A 139 15.50 -3.17 0.75
C ALA A 139 16.09 -3.78 2.04
N GLY A 140 15.23 -4.32 2.91
CA GLY A 140 15.65 -5.04 4.09
C GLY A 140 16.35 -6.37 3.76
N SER A 141 17.07 -6.92 4.73
CA SER A 141 17.73 -8.22 4.58
C SER A 141 16.71 -9.32 4.24
N GLY A 142 16.90 -10.00 3.12
CA GLY A 142 16.01 -11.07 2.64
C GLY A 142 14.97 -10.63 1.60
N ILE A 143 14.85 -9.34 1.33
CA ILE A 143 14.09 -8.84 0.17
C ILE A 143 14.99 -8.93 -1.06
N GLY A 144 14.67 -9.82 -1.99
CA GLY A 144 15.41 -9.98 -3.24
C GLY A 144 15.25 -8.76 -4.17
N TRP A 145 16.36 -8.28 -4.75
CA TRP A 145 16.41 -7.10 -5.64
C TRP A 145 15.63 -7.26 -6.97
N PHE A 146 15.12 -8.45 -7.27
CA PHE A 146 14.50 -8.81 -8.54
C PHE A 146 12.98 -8.70 -8.56
N TRP A 147 12.35 -8.10 -7.54
CA TRP A 147 10.90 -8.08 -7.44
C TRP A 147 10.25 -6.92 -8.25
N PRO A 148 9.19 -7.15 -9.03
CA PRO A 148 8.50 -6.10 -9.81
C PRO A 148 8.05 -4.89 -9.00
N ALA A 149 7.55 -5.10 -7.78
CA ALA A 149 7.21 -4.02 -6.84
C ALA A 149 8.41 -3.11 -6.50
N LEU A 150 9.63 -3.67 -6.43
CA LEU A 150 10.83 -2.86 -6.24
C LEU A 150 11.22 -2.09 -7.50
N LEU A 151 10.83 -2.54 -8.70
CA LEU A 151 11.05 -1.79 -9.94
C LEU A 151 10.13 -0.57 -10.02
N GLY A 152 8.87 -0.72 -9.59
CA GLY A 152 7.95 0.41 -9.40
C GLY A 152 8.42 1.40 -8.34
N LEU A 153 9.11 0.93 -7.30
CA LEU A 153 9.76 1.77 -6.28
C LEU A 153 11.18 2.23 -6.68
N ALA A 154 11.81 1.65 -7.70
CA ALA A 154 13.17 1.95 -8.14
C ALA A 154 13.28 3.27 -8.91
N GLY A 155 12.17 3.77 -9.45
CA GLY A 155 12.09 5.12 -10.04
C GLY A 155 12.45 6.26 -9.08
N LEU A 156 12.67 5.95 -7.79
CA LEU A 156 12.74 6.91 -6.69
C LEU A 156 14.05 6.86 -5.90
N GLY A 157 15.12 6.35 -6.53
CA GLY A 157 16.47 6.48 -6.00
C GLY A 157 16.80 5.51 -4.88
N LEU A 158 16.63 4.20 -5.12
CA LEU A 158 17.28 3.15 -4.32
C LEU A 158 18.81 3.26 -4.49
N ALA A 159 19.44 4.24 -3.85
CA ALA A 159 20.88 4.51 -3.96
C ALA A 159 21.76 3.52 -3.17
N GLY A 160 21.18 2.48 -2.57
CA GLY A 160 21.84 1.68 -1.54
C GLY A 160 21.91 0.19 -1.81
N ALA A 161 22.38 -0.25 -2.99
CA ALA A 161 22.81 -1.64 -3.18
C ALA A 161 23.91 -1.84 -4.24
N LEU A 162 24.70 -0.81 -4.57
CA LEU A 162 25.89 -0.97 -5.42
C LEU A 162 27.18 -1.30 -4.64
N LEU A 163 27.13 -1.42 -3.32
CA LEU A 163 28.31 -1.76 -2.50
C LEU A 163 27.94 -2.85 -1.49
N GLY A 164 27.99 -4.10 -1.91
CA GLY A 164 27.76 -5.23 -1.02
C GLY A 164 27.51 -6.56 -1.72
N ALA A 165 28.34 -6.90 -2.71
CA ALA A 165 28.53 -8.27 -3.19
C ALA A 165 30.03 -8.54 -3.31
#